data_AF-A0AAD9GKP4-F1
#
_entry.id   AF-A0AAD9GKP4-F1
#
_cell.length_a   1.000
_cell.length_b   1.000
_cell.length_c   1.000
_cell.angle_alpha   90.00
_cell.angle_beta   90.00
_cell.angle_gamma   90.00
#
_symmetry.space_group_name_H-M   'P 1'
#
loop_
_entity.id
_entity.type
_entity.pdbx_description
1 polymer ?
#
loop_
_entity_poly.entity_id
_entity_poly.type
_entity_poly.pdbx_seq_one_letter_code
_entity_poly.pdbx_strand_id
1 'polypeptide(L)'
;MDAATTPPSRSPGPPIPRSPDPPPVEPALQVVEATSVEGLVEEVFSSQKKRRRHYSSKQKREVLQASEGLSQRKAASSQGVPRWTLTTWIQCKEDIFAFRGSEKVLSRAPGRPEILPFRVELITFMKDTCRGSHPLTASIMASYVRDEHAEWLEDYLNEKKDAAAAYESLSDDQAHDHCLGRD
;
A
#
# COMPACT_ATOMS: atom_id res chain seq x y z
N MET A 1 8.02 -73.15 21.74
CA MET A 1 7.38 -74.48 21.90
C MET A 1 5.89 -74.27 21.96
N ASP A 2 5.19 -75.15 21.24
CA ASP A 2 3.85 -75.08 20.69
C ASP A 2 2.63 -74.93 21.63
N ALA A 3 1.53 -74.53 20.97
CA ALA A 3 0.12 -74.99 21.07
C ALA A 3 -0.57 -74.95 22.45
N ALA A 4 -1.57 -74.08 22.65
CA ALA A 4 -2.99 -74.21 22.23
C ALA A 4 -3.74 -75.34 22.96
N THR A 5 -4.84 -75.01 23.66
CA THR A 5 -6.06 -75.83 23.83
C THR A 5 -7.12 -75.05 24.64
N THR A 6 -8.16 -74.56 23.93
CA THR A 6 -9.55 -74.28 24.39
C THR A 6 -10.27 -75.66 24.49
N PRO A 7 -11.40 -75.95 25.22
CA PRO A 7 -12.65 -75.15 25.35
C PRO A 7 -13.48 -75.50 26.65
N PRO A 8 -14.84 -75.51 26.73
CA PRO A 8 -15.90 -74.75 26.06
C PRO A 8 -16.98 -74.13 27.02
N SER A 9 -17.72 -73.17 26.47
CA SER A 9 -19.20 -73.03 26.48
C SER A 9 -20.03 -73.15 27.78
N ARG A 10 -20.72 -72.05 28.13
CA ARG A 10 -22.09 -72.11 28.67
C ARG A 10 -22.89 -70.85 28.32
N SER A 11 -23.90 -71.03 27.46
CA SER A 11 -25.07 -70.16 27.24
C SER A 11 -26.32 -70.90 27.79
N PRO A 12 -27.56 -70.35 27.82
CA PRO A 12 -28.04 -68.97 27.60
C PRO A 12 -29.08 -68.47 28.66
N GLY A 13 -29.53 -67.21 28.54
CA GLY A 13 -30.78 -66.69 29.14
C GLY A 13 -31.42 -65.60 28.25
N PRO A 14 -32.76 -65.42 28.23
CA PRO A 14 -33.55 -64.82 27.12
C PRO A 14 -33.75 -63.27 27.21
N PRO A 15 -34.37 -62.61 26.19
CA PRO A 15 -34.05 -61.25 25.74
C PRO A 15 -35.03 -60.17 26.20
N ILE A 16 -34.59 -58.90 26.27
CA ILE A 16 -35.44 -57.70 26.45
C ILE A 16 -34.94 -56.56 25.52
N PRO A 17 -35.83 -55.73 24.93
CA PRO A 17 -35.71 -55.20 23.57
C PRO A 17 -35.04 -53.83 23.42
N ARG A 18 -34.50 -53.56 22.22
CA ARG A 18 -33.96 -52.27 21.78
C ARG A 18 -35.07 -51.25 21.53
N SER A 19 -34.85 -50.00 21.95
CA SER A 19 -35.52 -48.79 21.45
C SER A 19 -34.66 -47.54 21.73
N PRO A 20 -34.86 -46.43 20.99
CA PRO A 20 -33.80 -45.70 20.28
C PRO A 20 -33.22 -44.51 21.05
N ASP A 21 -32.02 -44.07 20.62
CA ASP A 21 -31.39 -42.82 21.07
C ASP A 21 -32.30 -41.59 20.86
N PRO A 22 -32.39 -40.67 21.84
CA PRO A 22 -32.82 -39.31 21.58
C PRO A 22 -31.66 -38.49 20.96
N PRO A 23 -31.97 -37.57 20.02
CA PRO A 23 -31.01 -36.90 19.14
C PRO A 23 -30.11 -35.88 19.87
N PRO A 24 -28.89 -35.60 19.34
CA PRO A 24 -28.12 -34.44 19.73
C PRO A 24 -28.83 -33.15 19.27
N VAL A 25 -28.97 -32.23 20.20
CA VAL A 25 -29.50 -30.88 20.00
C VAL A 25 -28.54 -30.08 19.10
N GLU A 26 -29.10 -29.54 18.02
CA GLU A 26 -28.69 -28.35 17.25
C GLU A 26 -27.28 -28.26 16.61
N PRO A 27 -27.20 -28.38 15.27
CA PRO A 27 -26.21 -27.68 14.44
C PRO A 27 -26.80 -26.51 13.63
N ALA A 28 -28.08 -26.16 13.81
CA ALA A 28 -28.79 -25.25 12.91
C ALA A 28 -28.42 -23.76 13.08
N LEU A 29 -27.93 -23.32 14.25
CA LEU A 29 -27.62 -21.91 14.48
C LEU A 29 -26.20 -21.50 14.06
N GLN A 30 -25.26 -22.45 13.90
CA GLN A 30 -23.89 -22.15 13.44
C GLN A 30 -23.79 -21.97 11.92
N VAL A 31 -24.70 -22.59 11.15
CA VAL A 31 -24.68 -22.53 9.68
C VAL A 31 -25.16 -21.17 9.16
N VAL A 32 -26.08 -20.51 9.86
CA VAL A 32 -26.64 -19.21 9.43
C VAL A 32 -25.68 -18.05 9.71
N GLU A 33 -24.87 -18.16 10.77
CA GLU A 33 -23.84 -17.16 11.07
C GLU A 33 -22.68 -17.25 10.07
N ALA A 34 -22.27 -18.47 9.70
CA ALA A 34 -21.18 -18.71 8.75
C ALA A 34 -21.46 -18.18 7.32
N THR A 35 -22.70 -18.28 6.83
CA THR A 35 -23.06 -17.77 5.49
C THR A 35 -23.11 -16.24 5.42
N SER A 36 -23.41 -15.58 6.55
CA SER A 36 -23.42 -14.11 6.67
C SER A 36 -22.00 -13.52 6.61
N VAL A 37 -21.04 -14.18 7.27
CA VAL A 37 -19.63 -13.76 7.18
C VAL A 37 -19.03 -14.05 5.80
N GLU A 38 -19.38 -15.15 5.13
CA GLU A 38 -18.89 -15.42 3.78
C GLU A 38 -19.39 -14.41 2.74
N GLY A 39 -20.66 -13.98 2.83
CA GLY A 39 -21.20 -12.93 1.97
C GLY A 39 -20.54 -11.57 2.19
N LEU A 40 -20.24 -11.22 3.45
CA LEU A 40 -19.54 -9.98 3.80
C LEU A 40 -18.08 -9.99 3.33
N VAL A 41 -17.42 -11.16 3.40
CA VAL A 41 -16.06 -11.39 2.90
C VAL A 41 -16.04 -11.22 1.38
N GLU A 42 -16.94 -11.87 0.62
CA GLU A 42 -17.03 -11.64 -0.83
C GLU A 42 -17.34 -10.18 -1.21
N GLU A 43 -18.21 -9.47 -0.47
CA GLU A 43 -18.53 -8.07 -0.75
C GLU A 43 -17.34 -7.12 -0.47
N VAL A 44 -16.60 -7.38 0.61
CA VAL A 44 -15.37 -6.65 0.96
C VAL A 44 -14.26 -6.91 -0.07
N PHE A 45 -14.15 -8.12 -0.61
CA PHE A 45 -13.14 -8.48 -1.63
C PHE A 45 -13.56 -8.16 -3.07
N SER A 46 -14.86 -8.02 -3.35
CA SER A 46 -15.43 -7.64 -4.66
C SER A 46 -15.39 -6.13 -4.91
N SER A 47 -15.17 -5.34 -3.87
CA SER A 47 -14.85 -3.90 -3.95
C SER A 47 -13.43 -3.67 -4.51
N GLN A 48 -13.13 -4.24 -5.68
CA GLN A 48 -11.94 -3.95 -6.45
C GLN A 48 -12.01 -2.48 -6.87
N LYS A 49 -11.37 -1.61 -6.07
CA LYS A 49 -11.17 -0.19 -6.41
C LYS A 49 -10.70 -0.12 -7.86
N LYS A 50 -11.52 0.46 -8.75
CA LYS A 50 -11.18 0.62 -10.18
C LYS A 50 -9.79 1.25 -10.26
N ARG A 51 -8.81 0.46 -10.73
CA ARG A 51 -7.45 0.96 -10.91
C ARG A 51 -7.50 2.18 -11.83
N ARG A 52 -6.85 3.28 -11.43
CA ARG A 52 -6.75 4.49 -12.26
C ARG A 52 -6.12 4.09 -13.59
N ARG A 53 -6.73 4.50 -14.70
CA ARG A 53 -6.17 4.25 -16.04
C ARG A 53 -4.84 4.96 -16.15
N HIS A 54 -3.81 4.20 -16.53
CA HIS A 54 -2.50 4.74 -16.87
C HIS A 54 -2.45 4.99 -18.38
N TYR A 55 -1.92 6.14 -18.78
CA TYR A 55 -1.75 6.51 -20.18
C TYR A 55 -0.28 6.82 -20.43
N SER A 56 0.34 6.06 -21.34
CA SER A 56 1.75 6.26 -21.68
C SER A 56 1.95 7.60 -22.39
N SER A 57 3.17 8.13 -22.35
CA SER A 57 3.51 9.36 -23.08
C SER A 57 3.26 9.23 -24.58
N LYS A 58 3.48 8.02 -25.14
CA LYS A 58 3.17 7.72 -26.55
C LYS A 58 1.66 7.82 -26.81
N GLN A 59 0.85 7.17 -25.98
CA GLN A 59 -0.61 7.19 -26.12
C GLN A 59 -1.17 8.61 -26.01
N LYS A 60 -0.66 9.42 -25.07
CA LYS A 60 -1.06 10.84 -24.95
C LYS A 60 -0.82 11.61 -26.26
N ARG A 61 0.36 11.43 -26.88
CA ARG A 61 0.71 12.10 -28.15
C ARG A 61 -0.16 11.65 -29.31
N GLU A 62 -0.38 10.35 -29.46
CA GLU A 62 -1.24 9.79 -30.51
C GLU A 62 -2.68 10.31 -30.39
N VAL A 63 -3.22 10.34 -29.17
CA VAL A 63 -4.56 10.91 -28.90
C VAL A 63 -4.61 12.41 -29.21
N LEU A 64 -3.56 13.16 -28.85
CA LEU A 64 -3.49 14.61 -29.15
C LEU A 64 -3.40 14.88 -30.66
N GLN A 65 -2.67 14.07 -31.42
CA GLN A 65 -2.62 14.17 -32.89
C GLN A 65 -3.96 13.78 -33.52
N ALA A 66 -4.56 12.66 -33.08
CA ALA A 66 -5.84 12.18 -33.63
C ALA A 66 -7.05 13.04 -33.24
N SER A 67 -6.91 13.92 -32.23
CA SER A 67 -7.95 14.86 -31.81
C SER A 67 -7.83 16.24 -32.45
N GLU A 68 -6.78 16.48 -33.24
CA GLU A 68 -6.59 17.74 -33.95
C GLU A 68 -7.72 17.94 -34.99
N GLY A 69 -8.43 19.07 -34.88
CA GLY A 69 -9.59 19.36 -35.73
C GLY A 69 -10.92 18.69 -35.32
N LEU A 70 -10.96 17.88 -34.26
CA LEU A 70 -12.19 17.32 -33.70
C LEU A 70 -12.72 18.15 -32.53
N SER A 71 -14.05 18.12 -32.33
CA SER A 71 -14.61 18.63 -31.07
C SER A 71 -14.18 17.72 -29.91
N GLN A 72 -13.91 18.29 -28.73
CA GLN A 72 -13.49 17.53 -27.55
C GLN A 72 -14.42 16.36 -27.22
N ARG A 73 -15.74 16.54 -27.41
CA ARG A 73 -16.75 15.50 -27.19
C ARG A 73 -16.54 14.33 -28.15
N LYS A 74 -16.37 14.62 -29.43
CA LYS A 74 -16.15 13.59 -30.46
C LYS A 74 -14.81 12.88 -30.26
N ALA A 75 -13.75 13.63 -29.95
CA ALA A 75 -12.43 13.09 -29.66
C ALA A 75 -12.41 12.20 -28.41
N ALA A 76 -13.05 12.62 -27.32
CA ALA A 76 -13.14 11.81 -26.09
C ALA A 76 -13.86 10.47 -26.35
N SER A 77 -14.99 10.52 -27.09
CA SER A 77 -15.73 9.31 -27.47
C SER A 77 -14.94 8.40 -28.41
N SER A 78 -14.26 8.96 -29.43
CA SER A 78 -13.52 8.14 -30.41
C SER A 78 -12.24 7.52 -29.84
N GLN A 79 -11.58 8.20 -28.89
CA GLN A 79 -10.32 7.75 -28.29
C GLN A 79 -10.52 6.96 -27.00
N GLY A 80 -11.75 6.89 -26.47
CA GLY A 80 -12.04 6.21 -25.20
C GLY A 80 -11.36 6.84 -23.99
N VAL A 81 -11.04 8.13 -24.07
CA VAL A 81 -10.40 8.92 -23.00
C VAL A 81 -11.45 9.83 -22.36
N PRO A 82 -11.56 9.86 -21.02
CA PRO A 82 -12.49 10.77 -20.35
C PRO A 82 -12.26 12.22 -20.78
N ARG A 83 -13.35 12.96 -20.99
CA ARG A 83 -13.28 14.35 -21.49
C ARG A 83 -12.35 15.23 -20.64
N TRP A 84 -12.44 15.12 -19.32
CA TRP A 84 -11.61 15.91 -18.40
C TRP A 84 -10.11 15.61 -18.60
N THR A 85 -9.75 14.34 -18.81
CA THR A 85 -8.38 13.91 -19.05
C THR A 85 -7.84 14.48 -20.36
N LEU A 86 -8.67 14.44 -21.42
CA LEU A 86 -8.31 15.00 -22.72
C LEU A 86 -8.10 16.53 -22.62
N THR A 87 -8.95 17.24 -21.89
CA THR A 87 -8.79 18.69 -21.68
C THR A 87 -7.48 19.03 -20.99
N THR A 88 -7.10 18.30 -19.94
CA THR A 88 -5.80 18.50 -19.26
C THR A 88 -4.62 18.26 -20.20
N TRP A 89 -4.68 17.24 -21.06
CA TRP A 89 -3.60 17.00 -22.02
C TRP A 89 -3.51 18.06 -23.11
N ILE A 90 -4.65 18.63 -23.53
CA ILE A 90 -4.66 19.77 -24.47
C ILE A 90 -3.99 21.00 -23.83
N GLN A 91 -4.24 21.26 -22.55
CA GLN A 91 -3.61 22.36 -21.82
C GLN A 91 -2.09 22.18 -21.68
N CYS A 92 -1.63 20.95 -21.45
CA CYS A 92 -0.20 20.63 -21.35
C CYS A 92 0.35 20.02 -22.66
N LYS A 93 -0.25 20.34 -23.83
CA LYS A 93 0.13 19.76 -25.13
C LYS A 93 1.63 19.93 -25.37
N GLU A 94 2.11 21.17 -25.23
CA GLU A 94 3.51 21.51 -25.47
C GLU A 94 4.47 20.73 -24.56
N ASP A 95 4.16 20.59 -23.26
CA ASP A 95 4.98 19.81 -22.33
C ASP A 95 5.03 18.32 -22.69
N ILE A 96 3.88 17.75 -23.10
CA ILE A 96 3.77 16.36 -23.52
C ILE A 96 4.61 16.10 -24.79
N PHE A 97 4.67 17.06 -25.72
CA PHE A 97 5.50 16.95 -26.93
C PHE A 97 6.98 17.27 -26.68
N ALA A 98 7.29 18.25 -25.83
CA ALA A 98 8.65 18.66 -25.48
C ALA A 98 9.40 17.59 -24.69
N PHE A 99 8.69 16.75 -23.90
CA PHE A 99 9.31 15.73 -23.07
C PHE A 99 10.12 14.70 -23.90
N ARG A 100 11.46 14.73 -23.83
CA ARG A 100 12.37 13.80 -24.53
C ARG A 100 12.79 12.58 -23.71
N GLY A 101 12.32 12.47 -22.46
CA GLY A 101 12.70 11.39 -21.55
C GLY A 101 11.99 10.05 -21.81
N SER A 102 12.46 8.98 -21.16
CA SER A 102 11.75 7.70 -21.15
C SER A 102 10.62 7.70 -20.12
N GLU A 103 9.62 6.84 -20.31
CA GLU A 103 8.50 6.69 -19.37
C GLU A 103 8.98 6.30 -17.95
N LYS A 104 10.12 5.61 -17.86
CA LYS A 104 10.80 5.29 -16.60
C LYS A 104 11.24 6.53 -15.81
N VAL A 105 11.51 7.65 -16.49
CA VAL A 105 11.86 8.93 -15.86
C VAL A 105 10.61 9.59 -15.26
N LEU A 106 9.44 9.47 -15.89
CA LEU A 106 8.19 10.00 -15.34
C LEU A 106 7.71 9.19 -14.12
N SER A 107 7.94 7.87 -14.12
CA SER A 107 7.63 7.02 -12.96
C SER A 107 8.61 7.21 -11.81
N ARG A 108 9.83 7.69 -12.09
CA ARG A 108 10.72 8.17 -11.04
C ARG A 108 10.21 9.54 -10.63
N ALA A 109 9.38 9.58 -9.58
CA ALA A 109 9.16 10.81 -8.86
C ALA A 109 10.54 11.48 -8.68
N PRO A 110 10.70 12.78 -9.01
CA PRO A 110 11.88 13.50 -8.58
C PRO A 110 12.04 13.20 -7.10
N GLY A 111 13.11 12.48 -6.75
CA GLY A 111 13.35 12.15 -5.35
C GLY A 111 13.29 13.45 -4.56
N ARG A 112 12.76 13.40 -3.34
CA ARG A 112 12.83 14.55 -2.43
C ARG A 112 14.27 15.08 -2.48
N PRO A 113 14.48 16.39 -2.73
CA PRO A 113 15.82 16.93 -2.83
C PRO A 113 16.61 16.51 -1.59
N GLU A 114 17.85 16.08 -1.82
CA GLU A 114 18.70 15.52 -0.79
C GLU A 114 18.85 16.54 0.34
N ILE A 115 18.32 16.20 1.51
CA ILE A 115 18.32 17.09 2.68
C ILE A 115 19.73 17.27 3.26
N LEU A 116 20.66 16.41 2.84
CA LEU A 116 21.98 16.27 3.44
C LEU A 116 23.02 17.08 2.65
N PRO A 117 23.50 18.22 3.17
CA PRO A 117 24.39 19.11 2.44
C PRO A 117 25.76 18.48 2.16
N PHE A 118 26.19 17.52 2.97
CA PHE A 118 27.48 16.82 2.88
C PHE A 118 27.37 15.39 2.33
N ARG A 119 26.36 15.11 1.50
CA ARG A 119 26.17 13.76 0.91
C ARG A 119 27.43 13.17 0.25
N VAL A 120 28.24 14.01 -0.38
CA VAL A 120 29.42 13.59 -1.13
C VAL A 120 30.50 13.08 -0.18
N GLU A 121 30.67 13.76 0.96
CA GLU A 121 31.60 13.39 2.02
C GLU A 121 31.16 12.08 2.69
N LEU A 122 29.87 11.96 3.02
CA LEU A 122 29.29 10.71 3.53
C LEU A 122 29.50 9.54 2.56
N ILE A 123 29.23 9.73 1.25
CA ILE A 123 29.45 8.69 0.23
C ILE A 123 30.94 8.32 0.14
N THR A 124 31.85 9.28 0.31
CA THR A 124 33.29 9.04 0.28
C THR A 124 33.71 8.20 1.48
N PHE A 125 33.28 8.59 2.68
CA PHE A 125 33.46 7.81 3.92
C PHE A 125 32.91 6.38 3.80
N MET A 126 31.71 6.22 3.23
CA MET A 126 31.10 4.90 2.98
C MET A 126 31.97 4.03 2.08
N LYS A 127 32.50 4.60 0.99
CA LYS A 127 33.37 3.88 0.05
C LYS A 127 34.69 3.48 0.69
N ASP A 128 35.28 4.36 1.50
CA ASP A 128 36.56 4.10 2.16
C ASP A 128 36.42 3.05 3.27
N THR A 129 35.32 3.10 4.03
CA THR A 129 34.98 2.08 5.05
C THR A 129 34.82 0.70 4.41
N CYS A 130 34.08 0.62 3.30
CA CYS A 130 33.92 -0.64 2.55
C CYS A 130 35.23 -1.13 1.94
N ARG A 131 36.11 -0.23 1.48
CA ARG A 131 37.44 -0.59 0.93
C ARG A 131 38.35 -1.22 1.98
N GLY A 132 38.20 -0.82 3.24
CA GLY A 132 38.90 -1.41 4.38
C GLY A 132 38.33 -2.77 4.84
N SER A 133 37.44 -3.41 4.08
CA SER A 133 36.74 -4.66 4.44
C SER A 133 35.88 -4.59 5.71
N HIS A 134 35.53 -3.38 6.17
CA HIS A 134 34.65 -3.22 7.32
C HIS A 134 33.18 -3.20 6.86
N PRO A 135 32.26 -3.86 7.58
CA PRO A 135 30.85 -3.79 7.26
C PRO A 135 30.33 -2.37 7.49
N LEU A 136 29.86 -1.72 6.43
CA LEU A 136 29.22 -0.42 6.53
C LEU A 136 27.82 -0.59 7.12
N THR A 137 27.66 -0.18 8.39
CA THR A 137 26.38 -0.23 9.09
C THR A 137 25.79 1.17 9.24
N ALA A 138 24.47 1.25 9.44
CA ALA A 138 23.78 2.50 9.74
C ALA A 138 24.35 3.21 10.99
N SER A 139 24.80 2.43 11.98
CA SER A 139 25.43 2.98 13.19
C SER A 139 26.75 3.69 12.88
N ILE A 140 27.58 3.10 12.01
CA ILE A 140 28.85 3.70 11.59
C ILE A 140 28.58 5.00 10.80
N MET A 141 27.63 5.00 9.87
CA MET A 141 27.23 6.21 9.15
C MET A 141 26.68 7.29 10.08
N ALA A 142 25.83 6.91 11.05
CA ALA A 142 25.29 7.85 12.02
C ALA A 142 26.37 8.42 12.95
N SER A 143 27.40 7.64 13.28
CA SER A 143 28.53 8.10 14.10
C SER A 143 29.35 9.13 13.34
N TYR A 144 29.71 8.85 12.09
CA TYR A 144 30.39 9.82 11.22
C TYR A 144 29.63 11.14 11.11
N VAL A 145 28.30 11.10 10.92
CA VAL A 145 27.49 12.33 10.87
C VAL A 145 27.47 13.07 12.20
N ARG A 146 27.41 12.37 13.33
CA ARG A 146 27.49 13.00 14.65
C ARG A 146 28.85 13.62 14.94
N ASP A 147 29.92 12.99 14.47
CA ASP A 147 31.29 13.40 14.80
C ASP A 147 31.78 14.54 13.88
N GLU A 148 31.54 14.43 12.58
CA GLU A 148 32.05 15.39 11.57
C GLU A 148 31.04 16.49 11.22
N HIS A 149 29.75 16.28 11.50
CA HIS A 149 28.67 17.20 11.13
C HIS A 149 27.70 17.47 12.30
N ALA A 150 28.23 17.58 13.51
CA ALA A 150 27.48 17.86 14.74
C ALA A 150 26.63 19.14 14.64
N GLU A 151 27.24 20.24 14.20
CA GLU A 151 26.56 21.55 14.07
C GLU A 151 25.34 21.46 13.15
N TRP A 152 25.51 20.85 11.97
CA TRP A 152 24.40 20.64 11.04
C TRP A 152 23.31 19.74 11.62
N LEU A 153 23.69 18.70 12.38
CA LEU A 153 22.73 17.80 13.01
C LEU A 153 21.90 18.53 14.09
N GLU A 154 22.53 19.40 14.86
CA GLU A 154 21.86 20.23 15.87
C GLU A 154 20.87 21.20 15.23
N ASP A 155 21.29 21.92 14.18
CA ASP A 155 20.42 22.81 13.41
C ASP A 155 19.22 22.07 12.82
N TYR A 156 19.47 20.90 12.21
CA TYR A 156 18.43 20.05 11.64
C TYR A 156 17.42 19.55 12.68
N LEU A 157 17.88 19.22 13.89
CA LEU A 157 17.00 18.80 14.99
C LEU A 157 16.20 19.98 15.55
N ASN A 158 16.78 21.17 15.60
CA ASN A 158 16.10 22.38 16.07
C ASN A 158 15.01 22.82 15.09
N GLU A 159 15.31 22.85 13.78
CA GLU A 159 14.31 23.13 12.74
C GLU A 159 13.12 22.17 12.80
N LYS A 160 13.37 20.89 13.11
CA LYS A 160 12.30 19.90 13.27
C LYS A 160 11.49 20.06 14.55
N LYS A 161 12.09 20.52 15.64
CA LYS A 161 11.35 20.86 16.88
C LYS A 161 10.44 22.06 16.63
N ASP A 162 10.93 23.06 15.93
CA ASP A 162 10.14 24.24 15.56
C ASP A 162 9.01 23.86 14.60
N ALA A 163 9.25 22.95 13.65
CA ALA A 163 8.21 22.43 12.77
C ALA A 163 7.16 21.60 13.52
N ALA A 164 7.56 20.79 14.50
CA ALA A 164 6.62 20.06 15.35
C ALA A 164 5.78 21.03 16.20
N ALA A 165 6.41 22.03 16.81
CA ALA A 165 5.73 23.09 17.55
C ALA A 165 4.77 23.90 16.67
N ALA A 166 5.13 24.18 15.41
CA ALA A 166 4.26 24.85 14.45
C ALA A 166 3.05 23.99 14.01
N TYR A 167 3.23 22.67 13.94
CA TYR A 167 2.12 21.74 13.69
C TYR A 167 1.20 21.58 14.91
N GLU A 168 1.77 21.57 16.11
CA GLU A 168 1.01 21.58 17.37
C GLU A 168 0.18 22.87 17.48
N SER A 169 0.77 24.04 17.23
CA SER A 169 0.03 25.31 17.22
C SER A 169 -1.06 25.36 16.14
N LEU A 170 -0.81 24.80 14.95
CA LEU A 170 -1.82 24.69 13.89
C LEU A 170 -2.99 23.78 14.31
N SER A 171 -2.70 22.74 15.07
CA SER A 171 -3.72 21.81 15.57
C SER A 171 -4.54 22.45 16.70
N ASP A 172 -3.90 23.25 17.55
CA ASP A 172 -4.56 24.02 18.60
C ASP A 172 -5.43 25.16 18.03
N ASP A 173 -4.98 25.85 16.98
CA ASP A 173 -5.77 26.88 16.27
C ASP A 173 -6.98 26.27 15.53
N GLN A 174 -6.84 25.09 14.92
CA GLN A 174 -7.97 24.38 14.29
C GLN A 174 -9.05 23.95 15.29
N ALA A 175 -8.69 23.71 16.56
CA ALA A 175 -9.65 23.41 17.62
C ALA A 175 -10.45 24.65 18.05
N HIS A 176 -9.90 25.85 17.88
CA HIS A 176 -10.59 27.10 18.19
C HIS A 176 -11.54 27.55 17.05
N ASP A 177 -11.16 27.34 15.79
CA ASP A 177 -11.96 27.76 14.62
C ASP A 177 -13.18 26.88 14.33
N HIS A 178 -13.17 25.61 14.75
CA HIS A 178 -14.31 24.70 14.50
C HIS A 178 -15.55 24.97 15.39
N CYS A 179 -15.48 25.98 16.27
CA CYS A 179 -16.59 26.45 17.10
C CYS A 179 -17.35 27.66 16.53
N LEU A 180 -16.92 28.27 15.41
CA LEU A 180 -17.62 29.44 14.83
C LEU A 180 -17.87 29.29 13.32
N GLY A 181 -18.97 28.62 13.00
CA GLY A 181 -19.91 29.07 11.96
C GLY A 181 -19.69 28.64 10.52
N ARG A 182 -20.64 27.85 9.99
CA ARG A 182 -21.06 27.94 8.59
C ARG A 182 -22.51 27.49 8.43
N ASP A 183 -23.42 28.47 8.38
CA ASP A 183 -24.70 28.39 7.69
C ASP A 183 -24.48 28.34 6.16
#